data_AF-A0A954R182-F1
#
_entry.id   AF-A0A954R182-F1
#
_cell.length_a   1.000
_cell.length_b   1.000
_cell.length_c   1.000
_cell.angle_alpha   90.00
_cell.angle_beta   90.00
_cell.angle_gamma   90.00
#
_symmetry.space_group_name_H-M   'P 1'
#
loop_
_entity.id
_entity.type
_entity.pdbx_description
1 polymer ?
#
loop_
_entity_poly.entity_id
_entity_poly.type
_entity_poly.pdbx_seq_one_letter_code
_entity_poly.pdbx_strand_id
1 'polypeptide(L)'
;PEVAAVATFAKGKGCGYCQKKGYRGRMGIYELMVVSSKIREMMFQGKSTIEIAEQAIKEGMTTLYCDGIRKVLTGLTTLEEVYRVAKTTEQDQKALPIVFEEFLAKQAQA
;
A
#
# COMPACT_ATOMS: atom_id res chain seq x y z
N PRO A 1 -5.74 -6.38 -15.48
CA PRO A 1 -6.41 -6.97 -14.29
C PRO A 1 -7.68 -6.17 -14.01
N GLU A 2 -8.73 -6.79 -13.46
CA GLU A 2 -10.04 -6.14 -13.22
C GLU A 2 -9.93 -4.84 -12.42
N VAL A 3 -9.03 -4.81 -11.44
CA VAL A 3 -8.69 -3.62 -10.63
C VAL A 3 -8.34 -2.42 -11.50
N ALA A 4 -7.58 -2.61 -12.59
CA ALA A 4 -7.15 -1.53 -13.46
C ALA A 4 -8.31 -0.92 -14.27
N ALA A 5 -9.40 -1.68 -14.48
CA ALA A 5 -10.56 -1.20 -15.21
C ALA A 5 -11.40 -0.19 -14.40
N VAL A 6 -11.36 -0.30 -13.07
CA VAL A 6 -12.11 0.56 -12.13
C VAL A 6 -11.20 1.50 -11.34
N ALA A 7 -9.89 1.45 -11.55
CA ALA A 7 -8.93 2.35 -10.94
C ALA A 7 -8.83 3.69 -11.67
N THR A 8 -8.56 4.76 -10.92
CA THR A 8 -8.30 6.08 -11.46
C THR A 8 -6.81 6.38 -11.35
N PHE A 9 -6.07 6.23 -12.44
CA PHE A 9 -4.66 6.62 -12.49
C PHE A 9 -4.52 8.08 -12.90
N ALA A 10 -3.65 8.84 -12.23
CA ALA A 10 -3.43 10.24 -12.52
C ALA A 10 -1.92 10.56 -12.57
N LYS A 11 -1.54 11.42 -13.51
CA LYS A 11 -0.19 11.98 -13.62
C LYS A 11 -0.28 13.44 -14.05
N GLY A 12 0.31 14.35 -13.27
CA GLY A 12 0.27 15.77 -13.58
C GLY A 12 1.10 16.10 -14.82
N LYS A 13 0.51 16.82 -15.78
CA LYS A 13 1.19 17.26 -17.02
C LYS A 13 2.29 18.31 -16.79
N GLY A 14 2.30 18.95 -15.62
CA GLY A 14 3.15 20.10 -15.31
C GLY A 14 2.47 21.43 -15.66
N CYS A 15 2.47 22.38 -14.73
CA CYS A 15 1.91 23.72 -14.90
C CYS A 15 2.68 24.74 -14.05
N GLY A 16 2.34 26.03 -14.14
CA GLY A 16 2.98 27.08 -13.35
C GLY A 16 2.89 26.84 -11.84
N TYR A 17 1.76 26.32 -11.35
CA TYR A 17 1.53 26.06 -9.92
C TYR A 17 2.38 24.94 -9.33
N CYS A 18 2.80 23.97 -10.13
CA CYS A 18 3.68 22.88 -9.68
C CYS A 18 5.12 23.07 -10.20
N GLN A 19 5.46 24.26 -10.70
CA GLN A 19 6.78 24.57 -11.27
C GLN A 19 7.18 23.55 -12.37
N LYS A 20 6.22 23.16 -13.20
CA LYS A 20 6.37 22.15 -14.26
C LYS A 20 6.79 20.74 -13.79
N LYS A 21 6.73 20.43 -12.49
CA LYS A 21 7.13 19.11 -11.94
C LYS A 21 6.06 18.03 -12.09
N GLY A 22 4.79 18.42 -12.23
CA GLY A 22 3.66 17.48 -12.26
C GLY A 22 3.16 17.03 -10.88
N TYR A 23 3.79 17.47 -9.78
CA TYR A 23 3.41 17.16 -8.40
C TYR A 23 3.42 18.42 -7.53
N ARG A 24 2.54 18.49 -6.53
CA ARG A 24 2.52 19.58 -5.53
C ARG A 24 2.17 19.02 -4.15
N GLY A 25 2.96 19.40 -3.15
CA GLY A 25 2.83 18.84 -1.80
C GLY A 25 3.49 17.47 -1.66
N ARG A 26 3.26 16.83 -0.51
CA ARG A 26 3.73 15.48 -0.19
C ARG A 26 2.64 14.77 0.59
N MET A 27 2.52 13.47 0.38
CA MET A 27 1.62 12.57 1.11
C MET A 27 2.46 11.44 1.69
N GLY A 28 2.25 11.11 2.96
CA GLY A 28 2.91 9.96 3.58
C GLY A 28 2.30 8.65 3.07
N ILE A 29 3.12 7.62 2.94
CA ILE A 29 2.67 6.22 2.91
C ILE A 29 3.05 5.58 4.24
N TYR A 30 2.24 4.67 4.74
CA TYR A 30 2.36 4.18 6.10
C TYR A 30 2.34 2.65 6.14
N GLU A 31 3.15 2.11 7.04
CA GLU A 31 3.11 0.72 7.48
C GLU A 31 2.94 0.74 9.00
N LEU A 32 1.85 0.15 9.47
CA LEU A 32 1.49 0.17 10.89
C LEU A 32 1.14 -1.24 11.36
N MET A 33 2.05 -1.82 12.14
CA MET A 33 1.86 -3.12 12.78
C MET A 33 1.30 -2.94 14.20
N VAL A 34 0.08 -3.40 14.43
CA VAL A 34 -0.47 -3.48 15.79
C VAL A 34 0.07 -4.73 16.47
N VAL A 35 0.68 -4.58 17.64
CA VAL A 35 1.22 -5.72 18.39
C VAL A 35 0.09 -6.41 19.15
N SER A 36 -0.54 -7.40 18.51
CA SER A 36 -1.56 -8.26 19.13
C SER A 36 -0.96 -9.22 20.15
N SER A 37 -1.82 -9.84 20.97
CA SER A 37 -1.42 -10.90 21.88
C SER A 37 -0.75 -12.07 21.14
N LYS A 38 -1.20 -12.39 19.92
CA LYS A 38 -0.63 -13.49 19.13
C LYS A 38 0.77 -13.14 18.63
N ILE A 39 0.94 -11.93 18.09
CA ILE A 39 2.27 -11.45 17.67
C ILE A 39 3.22 -11.41 18.86
N ARG A 40 2.76 -10.95 20.03
CA ARG A 40 3.58 -10.94 21.25
C ARG A 40 4.03 -12.34 21.66
N GLU A 41 3.14 -13.34 21.58
CA GLU A 41 3.47 -14.74 21.84
C GLU A 41 4.55 -15.24 20.85
N MET A 42 4.40 -14.94 19.56
CA MET A 42 5.38 -15.30 18.52
C MET A 42 6.76 -14.68 18.77
N MET A 43 6.81 -13.44 19.25
CA MET A 43 8.05 -12.80 19.65
C MET A 43 8.73 -13.55 20.81
N PHE A 44 7.98 -13.95 21.85
CA PHE A 44 8.53 -14.75 22.95
C PHE A 44 9.02 -16.13 22.50
N GLN A 45 8.38 -16.71 21.49
CA GLN A 45 8.80 -17.98 20.90
C GLN A 45 10.00 -17.85 19.94
N GLY A 46 10.51 -16.63 19.71
CA GLY A 46 11.64 -16.39 18.79
C GLY A 46 11.30 -16.67 17.34
N LYS A 47 10.04 -16.48 16.93
CA LYS A 47 9.60 -16.66 15.55
C LYS A 47 10.32 -15.68 14.61
N SER A 48 10.47 -16.09 13.35
CA SER A 48 11.11 -15.25 12.33
C SER A 48 10.31 -13.99 12.06
N THR A 49 10.98 -12.94 11.58
CA THR A 49 10.33 -11.69 11.15
C THR A 49 9.33 -11.92 10.02
N ILE A 50 9.58 -12.91 9.14
CA ILE A 50 8.67 -13.31 8.06
C ILE A 50 7.38 -13.87 8.66
N GLU A 51 7.46 -14.82 9.59
CA GLU A 51 6.28 -15.39 10.26
C GLU A 51 5.48 -14.31 11.01
N ILE A 52 6.16 -13.38 11.70
CA ILE A 52 5.50 -12.29 12.42
C ILE A 52 4.78 -11.34 11.45
N ALA A 53 5.44 -10.96 10.35
CA ALA A 53 4.85 -10.08 9.34
C ALA A 53 3.64 -10.73 8.64
N GLU A 54 3.70 -12.03 8.35
CA GLU A 54 2.54 -12.76 7.83
C GLU A 54 1.36 -12.75 8.79
N GLN A 55 1.62 -12.93 10.08
CA GLN A 55 0.56 -12.83 11.09
C GLN A 55 -0.01 -11.41 11.16
N ALA A 56 0.84 -10.39 11.10
CA ALA A 56 0.40 -9.00 11.08
C ALA A 56 -0.46 -8.66 9.84
N ILE A 57 -0.06 -9.12 8.65
CA ILE A 57 -0.85 -8.93 7.41
C ILE A 57 -2.22 -9.61 7.53
N LYS A 58 -2.26 -10.84 8.07
CA LYS A 58 -3.52 -11.54 8.34
C LYS A 58 -4.42 -10.79 9.33
N GLU A 59 -3.82 -10.07 10.27
CA GLU A 59 -4.53 -9.23 11.25
C GLU A 59 -4.85 -7.81 10.71
N GLY A 60 -4.61 -7.54 9.42
CA GLY A 60 -5.00 -6.30 8.76
C GLY A 60 -3.88 -5.27 8.59
N MET A 61 -2.62 -5.62 8.87
CA MET A 61 -1.49 -4.74 8.56
C MET A 61 -1.37 -4.54 7.04
N THR A 62 -1.38 -3.28 6.61
CA THR A 62 -0.99 -2.90 5.25
C THR A 62 0.51 -2.62 5.21
N THR A 63 1.23 -3.21 4.25
CA THR A 63 2.65 -2.91 4.02
C THR A 63 2.83 -1.52 3.39
N LEU A 64 4.04 -0.96 3.51
CA LEU A 64 4.37 0.37 2.98
C LEU A 64 4.09 0.47 1.47
N TYR A 65 4.48 -0.55 0.71
CA TYR A 65 4.27 -0.61 -0.74
C TYR A 65 2.77 -0.72 -1.07
N CYS A 66 2.03 -1.56 -0.34
CA CYS A 66 0.60 -1.75 -0.52
C CYS A 66 -0.22 -0.47 -0.28
N ASP A 67 0.13 0.32 0.74
CA ASP A 67 -0.50 1.62 0.96
C ASP A 67 -0.22 2.60 -0.19
N GLY A 68 1.01 2.57 -0.73
CA GLY A 68 1.36 3.29 -1.95
C GLY A 68 0.50 2.88 -3.15
N ILE A 69 0.37 1.58 -3.41
CA ILE A 69 -0.45 1.05 -4.51
C ILE A 69 -1.91 1.49 -4.35
N ARG A 70 -2.49 1.41 -3.14
CA ARG A 70 -3.85 1.88 -2.88
C ARG A 70 -4.04 3.35 -3.32
N LYS A 71 -3.09 4.21 -3.00
CA LYS A 71 -3.11 5.65 -3.37
C LYS A 71 -2.93 5.88 -4.87
N VAL A 72 -2.18 5.01 -5.54
CA VAL A 72 -2.05 5.02 -7.01
C VAL A 72 -3.39 4.67 -7.66
N LEU A 73 -4.08 3.65 -7.17
CA LEU A 73 -5.37 3.21 -7.73
C LEU A 73 -6.46 4.29 -7.59
N THR A 74 -6.31 5.20 -6.63
CA THR A 74 -7.21 6.36 -6.44
C THR A 74 -6.68 7.67 -7.02
N GLY A 75 -5.56 7.65 -7.73
CA GLY A 75 -5.02 8.81 -8.46
C GLY A 75 -4.37 9.89 -7.58
N LEU A 76 -4.00 9.54 -6.34
CA LEU A 76 -3.38 10.48 -5.40
C LEU A 76 -1.86 10.61 -5.60
N THR A 77 -1.24 9.57 -6.16
CA THR A 77 0.18 9.54 -6.53
C THR A 77 0.36 8.65 -7.76
N THR A 78 1.59 8.52 -8.26
CA THR A 78 1.91 7.67 -9.42
C THR A 78 2.71 6.44 -9.02
N LEU A 79 2.71 5.42 -9.89
CA LEU A 79 3.55 4.22 -9.70
C LEU A 79 5.03 4.60 -9.59
N GLU A 80 5.50 5.57 -10.38
CA GLU A 80 6.90 6.00 -10.35
C GLU A 80 7.29 6.58 -8.99
N GLU A 81 6.40 7.35 -8.36
CA GLU A 81 6.63 7.89 -7.02
C GLU A 81 6.69 6.78 -5.97
N VAL A 82 5.78 5.79 -6.04
CA VAL A 82 5.77 4.66 -5.11
C VAL A 82 7.04 3.82 -5.27
N TYR A 83 7.41 3.46 -6.49
CA TYR A 83 8.61 2.64 -6.75
C TYR A 83 9.90 3.33 -6.34
N ARG A 84 9.93 4.66 -6.36
CA ARG A 84 11.07 5.44 -5.90
C ARG A 84 11.29 5.35 -4.39
N VAL A 85 10.21 5.23 -3.60
CA VAL A 85 10.29 5.35 -2.13
C VAL A 85 9.99 4.05 -1.38
N ALA A 86 9.28 3.10 -1.99
CA ALA A 86 8.91 1.82 -1.41
C ALA A 86 9.43 0.67 -2.26
N LYS A 87 10.33 -0.13 -1.69
CA LYS A 87 10.84 -1.35 -2.32
C LYS A 87 9.81 -2.46 -2.18
N THR A 88 9.67 -3.27 -3.23
CA THR A 88 8.86 -4.49 -3.19
C THR A 88 9.62 -5.62 -2.51
N THR A 89 8.92 -6.36 -1.66
CA THR A 89 9.38 -7.47 -0.85
C THR A 89 8.44 -8.67 -1.01
N GLU A 90 8.79 -9.81 -0.43
CA GLU A 90 7.93 -11.00 -0.44
C GLU A 90 6.61 -10.80 0.33
N GLN A 91 6.63 -9.95 1.36
CA GLN A 91 5.44 -9.61 2.16
C GLN A 91 4.40 -8.87 1.31
N ASP A 92 4.83 -8.04 0.37
CA ASP A 92 3.96 -7.28 -0.51
C ASP A 92 3.17 -8.20 -1.45
N GLN A 93 3.78 -9.28 -1.93
CA GLN A 93 3.10 -10.25 -2.78
C GLN A 93 1.93 -10.94 -2.06
N LYS A 94 2.03 -11.11 -0.73
CA LYS A 94 0.98 -11.68 0.10
C LYS A 94 -0.09 -10.66 0.49
N ALA A 95 0.30 -9.39 0.65
CA ALA A 95 -0.62 -8.31 1.03
C ALA A 95 -1.39 -7.69 -0.16
N LEU A 96 -0.81 -7.68 -1.37
CA LEU A 96 -1.44 -7.09 -2.56
C LEU A 96 -2.82 -7.66 -2.92
N PRO A 97 -3.07 -8.98 -2.85
CA PRO A 97 -4.40 -9.53 -3.09
C PRO A 97 -5.47 -8.90 -2.18
N ILE A 98 -5.16 -8.73 -0.89
CA ILE A 98 -6.06 -8.11 0.09
C ILE A 98 -6.38 -6.66 -0.32
N VAL A 99 -5.38 -5.88 -0.73
CA VAL A 99 -5.58 -4.50 -1.20
C VAL A 99 -6.50 -4.45 -2.41
N PHE A 100 -6.33 -5.37 -3.36
CA PHE A 100 -7.15 -5.42 -4.56
C PHE A 100 -8.60 -5.82 -4.26
N GLU A 101 -8.80 -6.83 -3.41
CA GLU A 101 -10.12 -7.22 -2.94
C GLU A 101 -10.82 -6.08 -2.20
N GLU A 102 -10.13 -5.42 -1.26
CA GLU A 102 -10.66 -4.24 -0.55
C GLU A 102 -11.02 -3.09 -1.49
N PHE A 103 -10.19 -2.85 -2.50
CA PHE A 103 -10.41 -1.78 -3.47
C PHE A 103 -11.65 -2.04 -4.33
N LEU A 104 -11.76 -3.26 -4.87
CA LEU A 104 -12.92 -3.68 -5.67
C LEU A 104 -14.21 -3.65 -4.85
N ALA A 105 -14.17 -4.14 -3.61
CA ALA A 105 -15.32 -4.12 -2.70
C ALA A 105 -15.81 -2.70 -2.43
N LYS A 106 -14.90 -1.72 -2.28
CA LYS A 106 -15.26 -0.30 -2.09
C LYS A 106 -15.88 0.34 -3.34
N GLN A 107 -15.40 -0.02 -4.53
CA GLN A 107 -15.96 0.49 -5.79
C GLN A 107 -17.36 -0.06 -6.09
N ALA A 108 -17.68 -1.27 -5.63
CA ALA A 108 -19.02 -1.85 -5.78
C ALA A 108 -20.08 -1.20 -4.88
N GLN A 109 -19.67 -0.44 -3.86
CA GLN A 109 -20.55 0.22 -2.90
C GLN A 109 -20.77 1.72 -3.19
N ALA A 110 -20.10 2.26 -4.23
CA ALA A 110 -20.15 3.66 -4.65
C ALA A 110 -20.96 3.82 -5.94
#